data_AF-A0A6C0E4G5-F1
#
_entry.id   AF-A0A6C0E4G5-F1
#
_cell.length_a   1.000
_cell.length_b   1.000
_cell.length_c   1.000
_cell.angle_alpha   90.00
_cell.angle_beta   90.00
_cell.angle_gamma   90.00
#
_symmetry.space_group_name_H-M   'P 1'
#
loop_
_entity.id
_entity.type
_entity.pdbx_description
1 polymer ?
#
loop_
_entity_poly.entity_id
_entity_poly.type
_entity_poly.pdbx_seq_one_letter_code
_entity_poly.pdbx_strand_id
1 'polypeptide(L)'
;MSFVTQVYAVVENGELYPVLYSSYESARKAVTTKYAAELRDEWEEVKEMNDPDYKMASSIVDENEETGTTYLYIEKGIHIIIQRYNVPK
;
A
#
# COMPACT_ATOMS: atom_id res chain seq x y z
N MET A 1 31.24 5.46 -3.08
CA MET A 1 29.80 5.26 -3.30
C MET A 1 29.28 4.41 -2.17
N SER A 2 28.47 4.96 -1.26
CA SER A 2 27.75 4.14 -0.29
C SER A 2 26.62 3.41 -1.02
N PHE A 3 26.61 2.09 -0.95
CA PHE A 3 25.51 1.30 -1.49
C PHE A 3 24.35 1.38 -0.50
N VAL A 4 23.26 2.03 -0.91
CA VAL A 4 22.04 2.11 -0.10
C VAL A 4 21.14 0.94 -0.47
N THR A 5 20.65 0.22 0.52
CA THR A 5 19.62 -0.82 0.33
C THR A 5 18.27 -0.24 0.72
N GLN A 6 17.28 -0.37 -0.16
CA GLN A 6 15.92 0.07 0.14
C GLN A 6 15.17 -1.04 0.86
N VAL A 7 14.48 -0.66 1.94
CA VAL A 7 13.64 -1.53 2.74
C VAL A 7 12.29 -0.87 2.93
N TYR A 8 11.21 -1.64 2.83
CA TYR A 8 9.85 -1.15 2.90
C TYR A 8 9.14 -1.75 4.11
N ALA A 9 8.57 -0.88 4.94
CA ALA A 9 7.76 -1.25 6.09
C ALA A 9 6.28 -1.02 5.78
N VAL A 10 5.42 -1.90 6.27
CA VAL A 10 3.96 -1.74 6.17
C VAL A 10 3.40 -1.55 7.56
N VAL A 11 2.67 -0.46 7.78
CA VAL A 11 1.95 -0.16 9.01
C VAL A 11 0.46 -0.19 8.72
N GLU A 12 -0.28 -1.02 9.44
CA GLU A 12 -1.73 -1.15 9.35
C GLU A 12 -2.35 -0.64 10.65
N ASN A 13 -3.17 0.40 10.57
CA ASN A 13 -3.87 0.96 11.74
C ASN A 13 -2.94 1.26 12.93
N GLY A 14 -1.68 1.63 12.65
CA GLY A 14 -0.65 1.90 13.65
C GLY A 14 0.19 0.68 14.05
N GLU A 15 -0.13 -0.52 13.57
CA GLU A 15 0.61 -1.75 13.83
C GLU A 15 1.53 -2.13 12.67
N LEU A 16 2.80 -2.37 12.98
CA LEU A 16 3.80 -2.77 12.00
C LEU A 16 3.62 -4.25 11.61
N TYR A 17 3.67 -4.55 10.31
CA TYR A 17 3.72 -5.92 9.82
C TYR A 17 4.97 -6.66 10.35
N PRO A 18 4.91 -7.97 10.58
CA PRO A 18 6.03 -8.74 11.14
C PRO A 18 7.20 -8.95 10.16
N VAL A 19 7.09 -8.44 8.93
CA VAL A 19 8.07 -8.61 7.86
C VAL A 19 8.35 -7.28 7.18
N LEU A 20 9.60 -7.11 6.75
CA LEU A 20 10.03 -6.01 5.89
C LEU A 20 10.17 -6.51 4.46
N TYR A 21 10.02 -5.59 3.51
CA TYR A 21 9.96 -5.88 2.10
C TYR A 21 11.13 -5.23 1.37
N SER A 22 11.60 -5.86 0.28
CA SER A 22 12.71 -5.34 -0.53
C SER A 22 12.26 -4.40 -1.64
N SER A 23 10.95 -4.30 -1.91
CA SER A 23 10.37 -3.42 -2.92
C SER A 23 8.98 -2.95 -2.52
N TYR A 24 8.60 -1.76 -2.99
CA TYR A 24 7.23 -1.26 -2.85
C TYR A 24 6.19 -2.25 -3.38
N GLU A 25 6.44 -2.85 -4.55
CA GLU A 25 5.53 -3.81 -5.16
C GLU A 25 5.26 -5.01 -4.25
N SER A 26 6.30 -5.54 -3.60
CA SER A 26 6.14 -6.68 -2.68
C SER A 26 5.36 -6.30 -1.40
N ALA A 27 5.59 -5.11 -0.86
CA ALA A 27 4.83 -4.57 0.27
C ALA A 27 3.35 -4.37 -0.10
N ARG A 28 3.09 -3.71 -1.25
CA ARG A 28 1.74 -3.48 -1.78
C ARG A 28 1.02 -4.80 -2.03
N LYS A 29 1.70 -5.78 -2.64
CA LYS A 29 1.12 -7.10 -2.91
C LYS A 29 0.73 -7.83 -1.64
N ALA A 30 1.49 -7.71 -0.56
CA ALA A 30 1.14 -8.32 0.71
C ALA A 30 -0.15 -7.73 1.30
N VAL A 31 -0.30 -6.41 1.23
CA VAL A 31 -1.53 -5.71 1.66
C VAL A 31 -2.72 -6.13 0.79
N THR A 32 -2.59 -6.06 -0.54
CA THR A 32 -3.70 -6.40 -1.45
C THR A 32 -4.08 -7.87 -1.39
N THR A 33 -3.13 -8.76 -1.08
CA THR A 33 -3.42 -10.18 -0.86
C THR A 33 -4.19 -10.39 0.45
N LYS A 34 -3.79 -9.70 1.54
CA LYS A 34 -4.48 -9.80 2.84
C LYS A 34 -5.94 -9.33 2.75
N TYR A 35 -6.18 -8.24 2.02
CA TYR A 35 -7.50 -7.60 1.88
C TYR A 35 -8.17 -7.87 0.53
N ALA A 36 -7.86 -8.99 -0.11
CA ALA A 36 -8.38 -9.28 -1.45
C ALA A 36 -9.91 -9.34 -1.50
N ALA A 37 -10.57 -9.72 -0.40
CA ALA A 37 -12.03 -9.78 -0.32
C ALA A 37 -12.64 -8.38 -0.23
N GLU A 38 -12.17 -7.56 0.70
CA GLU A 38 -12.62 -6.17 0.89
C GLU A 38 -12.39 -5.34 -0.36
N LEU A 39 -11.21 -5.50 -0.97
CA LEU A 39 -10.90 -4.83 -2.23
C LEU A 39 -11.79 -5.31 -3.36
N ARG A 40 -12.19 -6.59 -3.41
CA ARG A 40 -13.13 -7.07 -4.44
C ARG A 40 -14.52 -6.48 -4.23
N ASP A 41 -14.99 -6.40 -2.99
CA ASP A 41 -16.28 -5.79 -2.66
C ASP A 41 -16.30 -4.31 -3.11
N GLU A 42 -15.23 -3.55 -2.79
CA GLU A 42 -15.05 -2.17 -3.30
C GLU A 42 -15.09 -2.09 -4.83
N TRP A 43 -14.46 -3.04 -5.53
CA TRP A 43 -14.46 -3.06 -6.99
C TRP A 43 -15.85 -3.29 -7.58
N GLU A 44 -16.66 -4.11 -6.93
CA GLU A 44 -18.05 -4.35 -7.35
C GLU A 44 -18.90 -3.09 -7.13
N GLU A 45 -18.78 -2.43 -5.97
CA GLU A 45 -19.49 -1.18 -5.68
C GLU A 45 -19.14 -0.07 -6.67
N VAL A 46 -17.85 0.12 -6.98
CA VAL A 46 -17.41 1.16 -7.92
C VAL A 46 -17.88 0.88 -9.34
N LYS A 47 -17.89 -0.40 -9.75
CA LYS A 47 -18.42 -0.80 -11.06
C LYS A 47 -19.91 -0.47 -11.19
N GLU A 48 -20.67 -0.54 -10.09
CA GLU A 48 -22.08 -0.16 -10.06
C GLU A 48 -22.29 1.36 -10.01
N MET A 49 -21.42 2.11 -9.34
CA MET A 49 -21.51 3.58 -9.25
C MET A 49 -21.29 4.30 -10.59
N ASN A 50 -20.55 3.69 -11.53
CA ASN A 50 -20.24 4.26 -12.85
C ASN A 50 -19.65 5.68 -12.76
N ASP A 51 -18.92 5.97 -11.68
CA ASP A 51 -18.26 7.25 -11.42
C ASP A 51 -16.80 7.17 -11.88
N PRO A 52 -16.41 7.93 -12.92
CA PRO A 52 -15.04 7.91 -13.44
C PRO A 52 -14.01 8.57 -12.52
N ASP A 53 -14.44 9.36 -11.53
CA ASP A 53 -13.55 10.07 -10.61
C ASP A 53 -13.31 9.29 -9.30
N TYR A 54 -14.04 8.20 -9.06
CA TYR A 54 -13.84 7.37 -7.87
C TYR A 54 -12.55 6.54 -7.98
N LYS A 55 -11.55 6.92 -7.18
CA LYS A 55 -10.28 6.18 -7.06
C LYS A 55 -10.36 5.20 -5.88
N MET A 56 -10.48 3.91 -6.19
CA MET A 56 -10.45 2.86 -5.16
C MET A 56 -9.12 2.82 -4.43
N ALA A 57 -9.16 2.36 -3.17
CA ALA A 57 -7.99 2.05 -2.36
C ALA A 57 -6.97 1.20 -3.13
N SER A 58 -7.42 0.06 -3.63
CA SER A 58 -6.65 -0.92 -4.40
C SER A 58 -6.20 -0.43 -5.78
N SER A 59 -6.92 0.56 -6.33
CA SER A 59 -6.66 1.07 -7.66
C SER A 59 -5.59 2.16 -7.60
N ILE A 60 -4.34 1.69 -7.63
CA ILE A 60 -3.21 2.46 -8.16
C ILE A 60 -2.83 3.64 -7.25
N VAL A 61 -2.34 3.34 -6.04
CA VAL A 61 -1.38 4.27 -5.44
C VAL A 61 0.00 3.81 -5.92
N ASP A 62 0.58 4.58 -6.83
CA ASP A 62 2.00 4.45 -7.13
C ASP A 62 2.81 4.85 -5.89
N GLU A 63 4.03 4.35 -5.79
CA GLU A 63 4.91 4.74 -4.70
C GLU A 63 5.09 6.27 -4.73
N ASN A 64 4.93 6.93 -3.59
CA ASN A 64 5.33 8.32 -3.48
C ASN A 64 6.87 8.39 -3.42
N GLU A 65 7.51 8.53 -4.58
CA GLU A 65 8.98 8.54 -4.66
C GLU A 65 9.63 9.76 -4.00
N GLU A 66 8.91 10.88 -3.83
CA GLU A 66 9.44 12.09 -3.20
C GLU A 66 9.61 11.91 -1.69
N THR A 67 8.59 11.36 -1.03
CA THR A 67 8.56 11.20 0.42
C THR A 67 8.94 9.79 0.88
N GLY A 68 8.89 8.81 -0.02
CA GLY A 68 8.98 7.39 0.30
C GLY A 68 7.80 6.88 1.14
N THR A 69 6.77 7.68 1.37
CA THR A 69 5.62 7.31 2.21
C THR A 69 4.35 7.28 1.37
N THR A 70 3.76 6.09 1.26
CA THR A 70 2.53 5.88 0.51
C THR A 70 1.40 5.52 1.46
N TYR A 71 0.30 6.26 1.37
CA TYR A 71 -0.90 6.05 2.19
C TYR A 71 -1.97 5.37 1.35
N LEU A 72 -2.61 4.37 1.92
CA LEU A 72 -3.66 3.59 1.30
C LEU A 72 -4.78 3.43 2.34
N TYR A 73 -5.99 3.82 1.98
CA TYR A 73 -7.17 3.62 2.81
C TYR A 73 -8.05 2.58 2.14
N ILE A 74 -8.20 1.42 2.76
CA ILE A 74 -9.15 0.37 2.39
C ILE A 74 -10.40 0.59 3.25
N GLU A 75 -11.59 0.45 2.65
CA GLU A 75 -12.88 0.57 3.33
C GLU A 75 -12.95 -0.28 4.61
N LYS A 76 -13.95 0.00 5.45
CA LYS A 76 -14.10 -0.59 6.79
C LYS A 76 -13.01 -0.13 7.78
N GLY A 77 -12.43 1.05 7.56
CA GLY A 77 -11.52 1.70 8.51
C GLY A 77 -10.11 1.12 8.51
N ILE A 78 -9.65 0.59 7.38
CA ILE A 78 -8.32 -0.03 7.26
C ILE A 78 -7.35 0.99 6.66
N HIS A 79 -6.49 1.55 7.50
CA HIS A 79 -5.47 2.50 7.11
C HIS A 79 -4.12 1.79 6.96
N ILE A 80 -3.52 1.88 5.79
CA ILE A 80 -2.24 1.29 5.47
C ILE A 80 -1.24 2.40 5.12
N ILE A 81 -0.02 2.27 5.65
CA ILE A 81 1.11 3.12 5.33
C ILE A 81 2.25 2.21 4.86
N ILE A 82 2.78 2.46 3.67
CA ILE A 82 3.99 1.82 3.15
C ILE A 82 5.12 2.85 3.18
N GLN A 83 6.15 2.62 3.98
CA GLN A 83 7.29 3.52 4.15
C GLN A 83 8.58 2.90 3.61
N ARG A 84 9.26 3.64 2.73
CA ARG A 84 10.59 3.33 2.20
C ARG A 84 11.68 3.91 3.10
N TYR A 85 12.62 3.05 3.48
CA TYR A 85 13.81 3.38 4.23
C TYR A 85 15.06 3.10 3.39
N ASN A 86 16.01 4.02 3.47
CA ASN A 86 17.33 3.90 2.88
C ASN A 86 18.31 3.41 3.96
N VAL A 87 18.68 2.14 3.90
CA VAL A 87 19.59 1.52 4.87
C VAL A 87 21.01 1.54 4.29
N PRO A 88 22.00 2.13 4.99
CA PRO A 88 23.39 2.04 4.56
C PRO A 88 23.88 0.58 4.64
N LYS A 89 24.58 0.12 3.61
CA LYS A 89 25.35 -1.13 3.66
C LYS A 89 26.65 -0.97 4.43
#